data_AF-A0A1Q7ZJX9-F1
#
_entry.id   AF-A0A1Q7ZJX9-F1
#
_cell.length_a   1.000
_cell.length_b   1.000
_cell.length_c   1.000
_cell.angle_alpha   90.00
_cell.angle_beta   90.00
_cell.angle_gamma   90.00
#
_symmetry.space_group_name_H-M   'P 1'
#
loop_
_entity.id
_entity.type
_entity.pdbx_description
1 polymer ?
#
loop_
_entity_poly.entity_id
_entity_poly.type
_entity_poly.pdbx_seq_one_letter_code
_entity_poly.pdbx_strand_id
1 'polypeptide(L)'
;MEVSKADISAGLKKYIDSYARKSSDRKFHVKYRGKDLSLNLIKVHDDRLSSLGAGKYFACVDMKGTDGRIYDIDFFMALRPGKLNVTETSVHKVDGKPLYNWKEEHGVWRKGRVS
;
A
#
# COMPACT_ATOMS: atom_id res chain seq x y z
N MET A 1 1.94 0.58 -24.35
CA MET A 1 3.08 0.93 -23.48
C MET A 1 2.86 0.28 -22.14
N GLU A 2 3.77 -0.59 -21.74
CA GLU A 2 3.80 -1.12 -20.38
C GLU A 2 4.26 0.00 -19.44
N VAL A 3 3.55 0.23 -18.33
CA VAL A 3 3.94 1.24 -17.34
C VAL A 3 5.09 0.67 -16.51
N SER A 4 6.18 1.43 -16.35
CA SER A 4 7.34 0.95 -15.62
C SER A 4 7.07 0.86 -14.11
N LYS A 5 7.83 0.03 -13.39
CA LYS A 5 7.78 0.00 -11.91
C LYS A 5 8.07 1.38 -11.31
N ALA A 6 8.97 2.15 -11.93
CA ALA A 6 9.30 3.50 -11.50
C ALA A 6 8.09 4.45 -11.61
N ASP A 7 7.32 4.39 -12.70
CA ASP A 7 6.12 5.20 -12.90
C ASP A 7 5.04 4.84 -11.88
N ILE A 8 4.88 3.55 -11.56
CA ILE A 8 3.91 3.09 -10.55
C ILE A 8 4.32 3.57 -9.17
N SER A 9 5.60 3.44 -8.81
CA SER A 9 6.14 3.95 -7.54
C SER A 9 5.94 5.46 -7.40
N ALA A 10 6.27 6.21 -8.45
CA ALA A 10 6.06 7.66 -8.48
C ALA A 10 4.58 8.02 -8.36
N GLY A 11 3.70 7.29 -9.06
CA GLY A 11 2.25 7.45 -8.99
C GLY A 11 1.72 7.18 -7.58
N LEU A 12 2.20 6.14 -6.91
CA LEU A 12 1.82 5.79 -5.54
C LEU A 12 2.31 6.84 -4.53
N LYS A 13 3.56 7.30 -4.62
CA LYS A 13 4.09 8.39 -3.79
C LYS A 13 3.24 9.66 -3.95
N LYS A 14 2.91 10.02 -5.19
CA LYS A 14 2.04 11.17 -5.50
C LYS A 14 0.64 10.99 -4.93
N TYR A 15 0.07 9.79 -5.01
CA TYR A 15 -1.23 9.48 -4.41
C TYR A 15 -1.20 9.69 -2.89
N ILE A 16 -0.20 9.14 -2.19
CA ILE A 16 -0.05 9.25 -0.73
C ILE A 16 0.10 10.71 -0.33
N ASP A 17 0.97 11.48 -1.00
CA ASP A 17 1.16 12.91 -0.73
C ASP A 17 -0.13 13.71 -0.99
N SER A 18 -0.80 13.47 -2.11
CA SER A 18 -2.06 14.15 -2.44
C SER A 18 -3.18 13.84 -1.45
N TYR A 19 -3.24 12.60 -0.95
CA TYR A 19 -4.20 12.18 0.06
C TYR A 19 -3.88 12.84 1.40
N ALA A 20 -2.61 12.83 1.81
CA ALA A 20 -2.15 13.48 3.04
C ALA A 20 -2.41 14.99 3.02
N ARG A 21 -2.16 15.69 1.92
CA ARG A 21 -2.45 17.13 1.78
C ARG A 21 -3.92 17.51 1.96
N LYS A 22 -4.84 16.56 1.78
CA LYS A 22 -6.28 16.77 1.99
C LYS A 22 -6.71 16.58 3.46
N SER A 23 -5.88 15.95 4.28
CA SER A 23 -6.15 15.85 5.72
C SER A 23 -5.69 17.11 6.45
N SER A 24 -6.34 17.42 7.57
CA SER A 24 -6.00 18.58 8.40
C SER A 24 -4.62 18.45 9.06
N ASP A 25 -4.17 17.23 9.35
CA ASP A 25 -2.89 16.92 9.98
C ASP A 25 -1.76 16.62 8.98
N ARG A 26 -2.04 16.72 7.67
CA ARG A 26 -1.12 16.41 6.56
C ARG A 26 -0.56 14.99 6.60
N LYS A 27 -1.38 14.01 7.00
CA LYS A 27 -1.02 12.59 7.13
C LYS A 27 -1.90 11.69 6.28
N PHE A 28 -1.36 10.53 5.91
CA PHE A 28 -2.14 9.49 5.23
C PHE A 28 -2.99 8.74 6.26
N HIS A 29 -4.29 8.57 5.98
CA HIS A 29 -5.21 7.93 6.91
C HIS A 29 -5.66 6.56 6.44
N VAL A 30 -5.55 5.56 7.32
CA VAL A 30 -6.03 4.18 7.10
C VAL A 30 -6.82 3.70 8.30
N LYS A 31 -8.00 3.13 8.07
CA LYS A 31 -8.76 2.45 9.13
C LYS A 31 -8.15 1.08 9.43
N TYR A 32 -7.85 0.83 10.69
CA TYR A 32 -7.32 -0.45 11.17
C TYR A 32 -7.89 -0.79 12.55
N ARG A 33 -8.55 -1.95 12.67
CA ARG A 33 -9.15 -2.45 13.92
C ARG A 33 -9.98 -1.40 14.67
N GLY A 34 -10.84 -0.67 13.94
CA GLY A 34 -11.69 0.38 14.50
C GLY A 34 -10.97 1.70 14.80
N LYS A 35 -9.66 1.79 14.59
CA LYS A 35 -8.86 3.02 14.76
C LYS A 35 -8.61 3.68 13.40
N ASP A 36 -8.48 4.99 13.43
CA ASP A 36 -7.97 5.78 12.31
C ASP A 36 -6.48 6.03 12.53
N LEU A 37 -5.63 5.43 11.69
CA LEU A 37 -4.18 5.61 11.80
C LEU A 37 -3.78 6.84 10.97
N SER A 38 -3.14 7.83 11.61
CA SER A 38 -2.46 8.92 10.90
C SER A 38 -1.00 8.54 10.64
N LEU A 39 -0.62 8.45 9.36
CA LEU A 39 0.61 7.82 8.91
C LEU A 39 1.49 8.78 8.09
N ASN A 40 2.79 8.76 8.33
CA ASN A 40 3.81 9.41 7.50
C ASN A 40 4.49 8.36 6.61
N LEU A 41 4.66 8.64 5.31
CA LEU A 41 5.41 7.80 4.39
C LEU A 41 6.88 7.70 4.83
N ILE A 42 7.42 6.48 4.91
CA ILE A 42 8.85 6.22 5.06
C ILE A 42 9.44 5.77 3.72
N LYS A 43 8.91 4.67 3.16
CA LYS A 43 9.50 4.02 1.99
C LYS A 43 8.45 3.24 1.20
N VAL A 44 8.48 3.37 -0.13
CA VAL A 44 7.83 2.41 -1.04
C VAL A 44 8.86 1.33 -1.38
N HIS A 45 8.50 0.06 -1.20
CA HIS A 45 9.38 -1.06 -1.55
C HIS A 45 9.30 -1.35 -3.04
N ASP A 46 10.11 -0.65 -3.84
CA ASP A 46 10.16 -0.78 -5.30
C ASP A 46 10.54 -2.22 -5.75
N ASP A 47 11.31 -2.93 -4.92
CA ASP A 47 11.68 -4.34 -5.10
C ASP A 47 10.49 -5.30 -4.93
N ARG A 48 9.48 -4.90 -4.14
CA ARG A 48 8.24 -5.67 -3.91
C ARG A 48 7.06 -5.18 -4.75
N LEU A 49 7.31 -4.24 -5.66
CA LEU A 49 6.31 -3.80 -6.60
C LEU A 49 6.10 -4.88 -7.67
N SER A 50 4.87 -5.40 -7.70
CA SER A 50 4.50 -6.54 -8.53
C SER A 50 3.28 -6.22 -9.39
N SER A 51 3.32 -6.68 -10.64
CA SER A 51 2.12 -6.76 -11.49
C SER A 51 1.29 -7.96 -11.06
N LEU A 52 -0.02 -7.77 -10.93
CA LEU A 52 -1.00 -8.82 -10.66
C LEU A 52 -1.75 -9.24 -11.93
N GLY A 53 -1.29 -8.76 -13.10
CA GLY A 53 -1.98 -8.96 -14.39
C GLY A 53 -3.19 -8.04 -14.58
N ALA A 54 -3.69 -7.97 -15.82
CA ALA A 54 -4.87 -7.18 -16.19
C ALA A 54 -4.82 -5.69 -15.72
N GLY A 55 -3.63 -5.08 -15.76
CA GLY A 55 -3.42 -3.69 -15.32
C GLY A 55 -3.54 -3.46 -13.82
N LYS A 56 -3.47 -4.52 -13.01
CA LYS A 56 -3.46 -4.45 -11.54
C LYS A 56 -2.04 -4.58 -11.01
N TYR A 57 -1.78 -3.88 -9.91
CA TYR A 57 -0.46 -3.80 -9.29
C TYR A 57 -0.56 -3.84 -7.77
N PHE A 58 0.54 -4.22 -7.15
CA PHE A 58 0.71 -4.32 -5.71
C PHE A 58 2.01 -3.64 -5.29
N ALA A 59 2.00 -2.96 -4.14
CA ALA A 59 3.20 -2.46 -3.48
C ALA A 59 3.04 -2.48 -1.96
N CYS A 60 4.10 -2.86 -1.23
CA CYS A 60 4.22 -2.67 0.21
C CYS A 60 4.86 -1.31 0.50
N VAL A 61 4.37 -0.61 1.52
CA VAL A 61 4.85 0.71 1.90
C VAL A 61 5.05 0.79 3.40
N ASP A 62 6.26 1.13 3.83
CA ASP A 62 6.55 1.41 5.23
C ASP A 62 6.04 2.81 5.58
N MET A 63 5.33 2.91 6.70
CA MET A 63 4.79 4.15 7.23
C MET A 63 4.98 4.26 8.75
N LYS A 64 5.21 5.48 9.25
CA LYS A 64 5.30 5.78 10.68
C LYS A 64 3.96 6.29 11.20
N GLY A 65 3.41 5.63 12.22
CA GLY A 65 2.27 6.12 12.97
C GLY A 65 2.65 7.20 13.98
N THR A 66 1.68 8.05 14.34
CA THR A 66 1.81 9.01 15.44
C THR A 66 2.01 8.36 16.81
N ASP A 67 1.65 7.08 16.93
CA ASP A 67 1.87 6.25 18.11
C ASP A 67 3.30 5.68 18.21
N GLY A 68 4.19 6.06 17.30
CA GLY A 68 5.57 5.61 17.28
C GLY A 68 5.78 4.24 16.61
N ARG A 69 4.74 3.57 16.12
CA ARG A 69 4.87 2.26 15.47
C ARG A 69 5.17 2.38 13.98
N ILE A 70 5.79 1.33 13.43
CA ILE A 70 5.98 1.16 11.99
C ILE A 70 4.89 0.25 11.45
N TYR A 71 4.23 0.70 10.40
CA TYR A 71 3.20 -0.04 9.69
C TYR A 71 3.68 -0.35 8.28
N ASP A 72 3.60 -1.61 7.88
CA ASP A 72 3.73 -2.02 6.48
C ASP A 72 2.30 -2.04 5.91
N ILE A 73 2.02 -1.17 4.96
CA ILE A 73 0.70 -1.04 4.33
C ILE A 73 0.80 -1.58 2.91
N ASP A 74 -0.01 -2.59 2.61
CA ASP A 74 -0.21 -3.10 1.27
C ASP A 74 -1.13 -2.16 0.49
N PHE A 75 -0.69 -1.73 -0.70
CA PHE A 75 -1.46 -0.94 -1.66
C PHE A 75 -1.78 -1.78 -2.89
N PHE A 76 -3.06 -1.96 -3.16
CA PHE A 76 -3.56 -2.53 -4.41
C PHE A 76 -3.95 -1.39 -5.34
N MET A 77 -3.54 -1.51 -6.60
CA MET A 77 -3.69 -0.45 -7.58
C MET A 77 -4.21 -1.02 -8.89
N ALA A 78 -4.99 -0.22 -9.60
CA ALA A 78 -5.39 -0.49 -10.97
C ALA A 78 -4.98 0.69 -11.85
N LEU A 79 -4.38 0.39 -12.98
CA LEU A 79 -4.12 1.38 -14.01
C LEU A 79 -5.39 1.57 -14.83
N ARG A 80 -5.97 2.76 -14.76
CA ARG A 80 -6.94 3.25 -15.76
C ARG A 80 -6.17 4.04 -16.83
N PRO A 81 -6.72 4.27 -18.03
CA PRO A 81 -6.05 5.04 -19.07
C PRO A 81 -5.43 6.34 -18.51
N GLY A 82 -4.11 6.40 -18.46
CA GLY A 82 -3.33 7.55 -17.97
C GLY A 82 -3.32 7.79 -16.45
N LYS A 83 -3.89 6.92 -15.60
CA LYS A 83 -3.95 7.15 -14.13
C LYS A 83 -3.86 5.88 -13.30
N LEU A 84 -2.91 5.86 -12.36
CA LEU A 84 -2.83 4.87 -11.29
C LEU A 84 -3.88 5.20 -10.22
N ASN A 85 -4.74 4.23 -9.90
CA ASN A 85 -5.76 4.37 -8.88
C ASN A 85 -5.55 3.34 -7.78
N VAL A 86 -5.47 3.77 -6.52
CA VAL A 86 -5.47 2.84 -5.38
C VAL A 86 -6.89 2.31 -5.18
N THR A 87 -7.03 0.99 -5.13
CA THR A 87 -8.31 0.29 -5.02
C THR A 87 -8.54 -0.30 -3.63
N GLU A 88 -7.47 -0.71 -2.95
CA GLU A 88 -7.52 -1.24 -1.59
C GLU A 88 -6.22 -0.90 -0.86
N THR A 89 -6.33 -0.68 0.45
CA THR A 89 -5.19 -0.62 1.37
C THR A 89 -5.41 -1.56 2.54
N SER A 90 -4.36 -2.23 3.00
CA SER A 90 -4.45 -3.17 4.13
C SER A 90 -3.20 -3.09 4.99
N VAL A 91 -3.36 -3.07 6.32
CA VAL A 91 -2.21 -3.16 7.23
C VAL A 91 -1.69 -4.60 7.21
N HIS A 92 -0.47 -4.80 6.73
CA HIS A 92 0.18 -6.10 6.61
C HIS A 92 1.06 -6.40 7.83
N LYS A 93 1.82 -5.42 8.31
CA LYS A 93 2.70 -5.60 9.48
C LYS A 93 2.59 -4.44 10.45
N VAL A 94 2.85 -4.74 11.73
CA VAL A 94 3.03 -3.75 12.79
C VAL A 94 4.35 -4.06 13.49
N ASP A 95 5.28 -3.10 13.51
CA ASP A 95 6.62 -3.25 14.08
C ASP A 95 7.34 -4.52 13.59
N GLY A 96 7.26 -4.75 12.27
CA GLY A 96 7.86 -5.90 11.59
C GLY A 96 7.11 -7.23 11.73
N LYS A 97 6.09 -7.31 12.60
CA LYS A 97 5.31 -8.54 12.82
C LYS A 97 4.16 -8.63 11.81
N PRO A 98 4.09 -9.67 10.96
CA PRO A 98 3.00 -9.84 10.01
C PRO A 98 1.67 -10.16 10.69
N LEU A 99 0.59 -9.65 10.10
CA LEU A 99 -0.80 -9.88 10.52
C LEU A 99 -1.49 -10.96 9.67
N TYR A 100 -1.00 -11.17 8.46
CA TYR A 100 -1.41 -12.23 7.54
C TYR A 100 -0.23 -12.60 6.65
N ASN A 101 -0.32 -13.76 6.03
CA ASN A 101 0.56 -14.17 4.94
C ASN A 101 -0.18 -14.05 3.62
N TRP A 102 0.55 -13.86 2.53
CA TRP A 102 0.01 -13.96 1.18
C TRP A 102 0.18 -15.38 0.67
N LYS A 103 -0.89 -15.98 0.14
CA LYS A 103 -0.86 -17.28 -0.53
C LYS A 103 -1.42 -17.13 -1.93
N GLU A 104 -0.68 -17.55 -2.94
CA GLU A 104 -1.17 -17.63 -4.31
C GLU A 104 -1.94 -18.94 -4.51
N GLU A 105 -3.18 -18.85 -5.01
CA GLU A 105 -4.02 -19.98 -5.38
C GLU A 105 -4.58 -19.74 -6.79
N HIS A 106 -4.12 -20.53 -7.77
CA HIS A 106 -4.54 -20.43 -9.18
C HIS A 106 -4.39 -19.02 -9.79
N GLY A 107 -3.28 -18.34 -9.51
CA GLY A 107 -3.03 -16.97 -9.97
C GLY A 107 -3.80 -15.89 -9.19
N VAL A 108 -4.51 -16.27 -8.11
CA VAL A 108 -5.22 -15.36 -7.22
C VAL A 108 -4.53 -15.30 -5.87
N TRP A 109 -4.05 -14.12 -5.49
CA TRP A 109 -3.45 -13.89 -4.18
C TRP A 109 -4.52 -13.74 -3.09
N ARG A 110 -4.42 -14.52 -2.02
CA ARG A 110 -5.34 -14.53 -0.87
C ARG A 110 -4.59 -14.30 0.44
N LYS A 111 -5.23 -13.58 1.38
CA LYS A 111 -4.73 -13.39 2.74
C LYS A 111 -4.96 -14.69 3.53
N GLY A 112 -3.88 -15.30 4.00
CA GLY A 112 -3.86 -16.44 4.92
C GLY A 112 -3.52 -16.01 6.35
N ARG A 113 -3.87 -16.84 7.34
CA ARG A 113 -3.47 -16.58 8.74
C ARG A 113 -1.96 -16.73 8.89
N VAL A 114 -1.39 -15.96 9.80
CA VAL A 114 -0.04 -16.21 10.31
C VAL A 114 -0.13 -17.45 11.21
N SER A 115 0.71 -18.44 10.94
CA SER A 115 0.86 -19.66 11.75
C SER A 115 1.61 -19.39 13.04
#